data_AF-A0A0G0D179-F1
#
_entry.id   AF-A0A0G0D179-F1
#
_cell.length_a   1.000
_cell.length_b   1.000
_cell.length_c   1.000
_cell.angle_alpha   90.00
_cell.angle_beta   90.00
_cell.angle_gamma   90.00
#
_symmetry.space_group_name_H-M   'P 1'
#
loop_
_entity.id
_entity.type
_entity.pdbx_description
1 polymer ?
#
loop_
_entity_poly.entity_id
_entity_poly.type
_entity_poly.pdbx_seq_one_letter_code
_entity_poly.pdbx_strand_id
1 'polypeptide(L)' 'MKEFRFNIKKNKWLKTERDIDFDDVIDVLKKEKLIKVIDHPNKKRYPKQRIFLIEINKYIYIAPPL' A
#
# COMPACT_ATOMS: atom_id res chain seq x y z
N MET A 1 13.33 0.24 -14.24
CA MET A 1 12.17 0.18 -13.32
C MET A 1 12.70 0.02 -11.91
N LYS A 2 12.27 0.84 -10.93
CA LYS A 2 12.60 0.55 -9.52
C LYS A 2 11.94 -0.77 -9.14
N GLU A 3 12.72 -1.73 -8.68
CA GLU A 3 12.17 -2.97 -8.11
C GLU A 3 11.48 -2.63 -6.78
N PHE A 4 10.21 -2.97 -6.68
CA PHE A 4 9.50 -2.95 -5.40
C PHE A 4 9.96 -4.17 -4.59
N ARG A 5 10.33 -3.95 -3.31
CA ARG A 5 10.76 -5.02 -2.42
C ARG A 5 9.77 -5.17 -1.29
N PHE A 6 9.07 -6.30 -1.26
CA PHE A 6 8.13 -6.62 -0.20
C PHE A 6 8.32 -8.05 0.30
N ASN A 7 7.82 -8.33 1.51
CA ASN A 7 7.92 -9.65 2.10
C ASN A 7 6.91 -10.61 1.46
N ILE A 8 7.39 -11.68 0.82
CA ILE A 8 6.56 -12.68 0.11
C ILE A 8 5.56 -13.38 1.05
N LYS A 9 5.96 -13.73 2.29
CA LYS A 9 5.06 -14.39 3.25
C LYS A 9 3.91 -13.47 3.62
N LYS A 10 4.20 -12.19 3.86
CA LYS A 10 3.17 -11.17 4.12
C LYS A 10 2.27 -10.98 2.90
N ASN A 11 2.83 -10.98 1.69
CA ASN A 11 2.06 -10.85 0.46
C ASN A 11 1.01 -11.96 0.32
N LYS A 12 1.45 -13.22 0.49
CA LYS A 12 0.56 -14.39 0.45
C LYS A 12 -0.53 -14.32 1.51
N TRP A 13 -0.17 -13.93 2.74
CA TRP A 13 -1.13 -13.78 3.83
C TRP A 13 -2.18 -12.69 3.53
N LEU A 14 -1.77 -11.55 2.96
CA LEU A 14 -2.72 -10.51 2.57
C LEU A 14 -3.70 -11.04 1.50
N LYS A 15 -3.19 -11.81 0.52
CA LYS A 15 -4.04 -12.38 -0.53
C LYS A 15 -5.06 -13.36 0.04
N THR A 16 -4.65 -14.24 0.94
CA THR A 16 -5.55 -15.20 1.58
C THR A 16 -6.60 -14.54 2.47
N GLU A 17 -6.20 -13.58 3.31
CA GLU A 17 -7.08 -13.03 4.35
C GLU A 17 -7.93 -11.84 3.88
N ARG A 18 -7.47 -11.11 2.86
CA ARG A 18 -8.07 -9.84 2.44
C ARG A 18 -8.32 -9.75 0.94
N ASP A 19 -8.00 -10.79 0.19
CA ASP A 19 -8.11 -10.86 -1.28
C ASP A 19 -7.32 -9.76 -2.04
N ILE A 20 -6.40 -9.10 -1.35
CA ILE A 20 -5.51 -8.07 -1.90
C ILE A 20 -4.05 -8.45 -1.69
N ASP A 21 -3.18 -8.01 -2.58
CA ASP A 21 -1.74 -8.21 -2.44
C ASP A 21 -0.95 -6.95 -2.82
N PHE A 22 0.37 -7.01 -2.72
CA PHE A 22 1.27 -5.92 -3.08
C PHE A 22 1.34 -5.72 -4.60
N ASP A 23 1.04 -6.72 -5.41
CA ASP A 23 0.98 -6.56 -6.86
C ASP A 23 -0.20 -5.67 -7.24
N ASP A 24 -1.36 -5.83 -6.60
CA ASP A 24 -2.52 -4.92 -6.72
C ASP A 24 -2.13 -3.47 -6.37
N VAL A 25 -1.39 -3.27 -5.27
CA VAL A 25 -0.90 -1.95 -4.84
C VAL A 25 0.05 -1.35 -5.87
N ILE A 26 1.02 -2.14 -6.35
CA ILE A 26 1.99 -1.69 -7.36
C ILE A 26 1.29 -1.29 -8.65
N ASP A 27 0.28 -2.04 -9.06
CA ASP A 27 -0.52 -1.75 -10.24
C ASP A 27 -1.25 -0.42 -10.13
N VAL A 28 -1.85 -0.11 -8.97
CA VAL A 28 -2.46 1.20 -8.72
C VAL A 28 -1.42 2.32 -8.79
N LEU A 29 -0.26 2.13 -8.18
CA LEU A 29 0.82 3.13 -8.19
C LEU A 29 1.36 3.38 -9.60
N LYS A 30 1.52 2.34 -10.41
CA LYS A 30 1.94 2.45 -11.82
C LYS A 30 0.89 3.13 -12.70
N LYS A 31 -0.39 2.94 -12.40
CA LYS A 31 -1.53 3.52 -13.14
C LYS A 31 -1.87 4.94 -12.67
N GLU A 32 -1.05 5.54 -11.80
CA GLU A 32 -1.27 6.87 -11.18
C GLU A 32 -2.64 7.01 -10.47
N LYS A 33 -3.24 5.90 -10.04
CA LYS A 33 -4.54 5.85 -9.34
C LYS A 33 -4.42 6.08 -7.83
N LEU A 34 -3.36 6.75 -7.41
CA LEU A 34 -3.13 7.11 -6.02
C LEU A 34 -4.06 8.26 -5.64
N ILE A 35 -4.96 8.03 -4.68
CA ILE A 35 -5.92 9.06 -4.25
C ILE A 35 -5.17 10.18 -3.52
N LYS A 36 -4.33 9.79 -2.55
CA LYS A 36 -3.60 10.75 -1.72
C LYS A 36 -2.42 10.09 -1.03
N VAL A 37 -1.39 10.89 -0.78
CA VAL A 37 -0.35 10.58 0.20
C VAL A 37 -0.58 11.45 1.42
N ILE A 38 -0.76 10.82 2.58
CA ILE A 38 -0.88 11.53 3.85
C ILE A 38 0.25 11.15 4.78
N ASP A 39 0.42 11.98 5.78
CA ASP A 39 1.32 11.74 6.89
C ASP A 39 0.72 10.72 7.87
N HIS A 40 1.56 9.84 8.44
CA HIS A 40 1.08 8.88 9.45
C HIS A 40 0.50 9.64 10.66
N PRO A 41 -0.76 9.37 11.10
CA PRO A 41 -1.40 10.12 12.18
C PRO A 41 -0.67 9.93 13.53
N ASN A 42 -0.21 8.71 13.81
CA ASN A 42 0.66 8.43 14.95
C ASN A 42 2.13 8.78 14.63
N LYS A 43 2.44 10.08 14.65
CA LYS A 43 3.79 10.62 14.41
C LYS A 43 4.83 10.20 15.44
N LYS A 44 4.40 9.91 16.68
CA LYS A 44 5.31 9.47 17.76
C LYS A 44 5.90 8.10 17.47
N ARG A 45 5.07 7.16 16.98
CA ARG A 45 5.49 5.79 16.66
C ARG A 45 6.10 5.68 15.26
N TYR A 46 5.61 6.47 14.30
CA TYR A 46 6.04 6.42 12.90
C TYR A 46 6.47 7.80 12.41
N PRO A 47 7.57 8.34 12.96
CA PRO A 47 8.07 9.63 12.54
C PRO A 47 8.47 9.57 11.06
N LYS A 48 8.05 10.60 10.30
CA LYS A 48 8.33 10.76 8.85
C LYS A 48 7.74 9.70 7.92
N GLN A 49 7.00 8.71 8.43
CA GLN A 49 6.31 7.75 7.58
C GLN A 49 5.09 8.40 6.92
N ARG A 50 4.95 8.14 5.62
CA ARG A 50 3.77 8.50 4.84
C ARG A 50 2.89 7.27 4.62
N ILE A 51 1.66 7.51 4.26
CA ILE A 51 0.63 6.52 3.99
C ILE A 51 0.07 6.80 2.61
N PHE A 52 -0.12 5.75 1.82
CA PHE A 52 -0.81 5.81 0.54
C PHE A 52 -2.28 5.43 0.72
N LEU A 53 -3.17 6.34 0.30
CA LEU A 53 -4.58 6.05 0.13
C LEU A 53 -4.78 5.66 -1.33
N ILE A 54 -5.20 4.42 -1.54
CA ILE A 54 -5.38 3.83 -2.87
C ILE A 54 -6.80 3.28 -2.99
N GLU A 55 -7.39 3.39 -4.18
CA GLU A 55 -8.68 2.76 -4.47
C GLU A 55 -8.44 1.44 -5.21
N ILE A 56 -8.93 0.35 -4.64
CA ILE A 56 -8.96 -0.97 -5.30
C ILE A 56 -10.41 -1.46 -5.21
N ASN A 57 -11.01 -1.78 -6.36
CA ASN A 57 -12.39 -2.30 -6.44
C ASN A 57 -13.42 -1.45 -5.67
N LYS A 58 -13.38 -0.12 -5.84
CA LYS A 58 -14.28 0.85 -5.16
C LYS A 58 -14.14 0.89 -3.63
N TYR A 59 -13.05 0.36 -3.08
CA TYR A 59 -12.73 0.42 -1.66
C TYR A 59 -11.38 1.12 -1.44
N ILE A 60 -11.32 1.99 -0.43
CA ILE A 60 -10.11 2.73 -0.09
C ILE A 60 -9.26 1.89 0.87
N TYR A 61 -8.04 1.58 0.44
CA TYR A 61 -7.03 0.91 1.26
C TYR A 61 -5.94 1.88 1.68
N ILE A 62 -5.36 1.57 2.84
CA ILE A 62 -4.22 2.26 3.43
C ILE A 62 -3.03 1.34 3.28
N ALA A 63 -2.05 1.75 2.47
CA ALA A 63 -0.81 1.02 2.29
C ALA A 63 0.38 1.84 2.85
N PRO A 64 1.31 1.23 3.59
CA PRO A 64 2.59 1.86 3.83
C PRO A 64 3.38 1.97 2.51
N PRO A 65 4.39 2.85 2.44
CA PRO A 65 5.28 2.93 1.28
C PRO A 65 5.99 1.58 1.12
N LEU A 66 5.97 1.05 -0.10
CA LEU A 66 6.60 -0.22 -0.49
C LEU A 66 8.13 -0.15 -0.41
#